data_AF-A0A7V6HDY4-F1
#
_entry.id   AF-A0A7V6HDY4-F1
#
_cell.length_a   1.000
_cell.length_b   1.000
_cell.length_c   1.000
_cell.angle_alpha   90.00
_cell.angle_beta   90.00
_cell.angle_gamma   90.00
#
_symmetry.space_group_name_H-M   'P 1'
#
loop_
_entity.id
_entity.type
_entity.pdbx_description
1 polymer ?
#
loop_
_entity_poly.entity_id
_entity_poly.type
_entity_poly.pdbx_seq_one_letter_code
_entity_poly.pdbx_strand_id
1 'polypeptide(L)' 'NPRFDQLYEAACAAQDEATRNRYWAEAQELVREDCPWVFLHFQKAYSLSHARVRNYMPSDFPYGTEKYLRTPVAGDGR' A
#
# COMPACT_ATOMS: atom_id res chain seq x y z
N ASN A 1 18.29 -11.00 -8.34
CA ASN A 1 18.30 -12.45 -8.64
C ASN A 1 17.72 -12.55 -10.05
N PRO A 2 18.45 -13.02 -11.06
CA PRO A 2 18.01 -12.92 -12.46
C PRO A 2 16.64 -13.53 -12.74
N ARG A 3 16.29 -14.61 -12.02
CA ARG A 3 14.96 -15.25 -12.15
C ARG A 3 13.86 -14.40 -11.53
N PHE A 4 14.12 -13.75 -10.40
CA PHE A 4 13.20 -12.78 -9.81
C PHE A 4 12.95 -11.62 -10.78
N ASP A 5 14.02 -11.08 -11.37
CA ASP A 5 13.95 -9.93 -12.27
C ASP A 5 13.08 -10.26 -13.51
N GLN A 6 13.20 -11.47 -14.06
CA GLN A 6 12.34 -11.94 -15.16
C GLN A 6 10.85 -12.03 -14.77
N LEU A 7 10.55 -12.57 -13.58
CA LEU A 7 9.18 -12.67 -13.09
C LEU A 7 8.57 -11.28 -12.84
N TYR A 8 9.37 -10.34 -12.32
CA TYR A 8 8.97 -8.96 -12.11
C TYR A 8 8.59 -8.25 -13.42
N GLU A 9 9.44 -8.36 -14.45
CA GLU A 9 9.16 -7.75 -15.75
C GLU A 9 7.94 -8.38 -16.43
N ALA A 10 7.79 -9.72 -16.34
CA ALA A 10 6.62 -10.41 -16.87
C ALA A 10 5.32 -9.99 -16.17
N ALA A 11 5.36 -9.78 -14.85
CA ALA A 11 4.22 -9.29 -14.08
C ALA A 11 3.85 -7.85 -14.48
N CYS A 12 4.84 -6.97 -14.69
CA CYS A 12 4.61 -5.60 -15.16
C CYS A 12 4.00 -5.55 -16.57
N ALA A 13 4.39 -6.47 -17.46
CA ALA A 13 3.90 -6.54 -18.83
C ALA A 13 2.55 -7.25 -19.01
N ALA A 14 2.10 -8.02 -18.00
CA ALA A 14 0.86 -8.80 -18.06
C ALA A 14 -0.39 -7.91 -18.25
N GLN A 15 -1.24 -8.29 -19.21
CA GLN A 15 -2.42 -7.51 -19.60
C GLN A 15 -3.66 -7.82 -18.75
N ASP A 16 -3.65 -8.95 -18.04
CA ASP A 16 -4.74 -9.37 -17.16
C ASP A 16 -4.24 -9.66 -15.74
N GLU A 17 -5.16 -9.55 -14.79
CA GLU A 17 -4.88 -9.70 -13.38
C GLU A 17 -4.46 -11.12 -13.00
N ALA A 18 -5.09 -12.15 -13.58
CA ALA A 18 -4.82 -13.54 -13.22
C ALA A 18 -3.39 -13.94 -13.59
N THR A 19 -2.95 -13.56 -14.79
CA THR A 19 -1.58 -13.77 -15.26
C THR A 19 -0.58 -12.98 -14.43
N ARG A 20 -0.85 -11.70 -14.16
CA ARG A 20 0.01 -10.87 -13.30
C ARG A 20 0.18 -11.49 -11.90
N ASN A 21 -0.92 -11.91 -11.29
CA ASN A 21 -0.91 -12.47 -9.94
C ASN A 21 -0.16 -13.81 -9.87
N ARG A 22 -0.20 -14.62 -10.93
CA ARG A 22 0.63 -15.83 -11.03
C ARG A 22 2.12 -15.51 -10.97
N TYR A 23 2.59 -14.56 -11.78
CA TYR A 23 4.00 -14.15 -11.75
C TYR A 23 4.41 -13.60 -10.39
N TRP A 24 3.55 -12.80 -9.74
CA TRP A 24 3.81 -12.31 -8.39
C TRP A 24 3.87 -13.41 -7.33
N ALA A 25 3.02 -14.44 -7.44
CA ALA A 25 3.05 -15.58 -6.53
C ALA A 25 4.37 -16.36 -6.67
N GLU A 26 4.81 -16.62 -7.90
CA GLU A 26 6.09 -17.29 -8.17
C GLU A 26 7.29 -16.46 -7.68
N ALA A 27 7.25 -15.13 -7.84
CA ALA A 27 8.29 -14.24 -7.37
C ALA A 27 8.38 -14.19 -5.83
N GLN A 28 7.22 -14.16 -5.15
CA GLN A 28 7.14 -14.21 -3.68
C GLN A 28 7.69 -15.52 -3.12
N GLU A 29 7.39 -16.64 -3.77
CA GLU A 29 7.92 -17.95 -3.36
C GLU A 29 9.44 -18.00 -3.45
N LEU A 30 10.02 -17.46 -4.52
CA LEU A 30 11.47 -17.37 -4.67
C LEU A 30 12.11 -16.48 -3.60
N VAL A 31 11.50 -15.34 -3.26
CA VAL A 31 11.96 -14.49 -2.15
C VAL A 31 11.88 -15.20 -0.81
N ARG A 32 10.84 -16.02 -0.59
CA ARG A 32 10.68 -16.80 0.64
C ARG A 32 11.78 -17.86 0.79
N GLU A 33 12.10 -18.56 -0.30
CA GLU A 33 13.13 -19.62 -0.31
C GLU A 33 14.56 -19.07 -0.23
N ASP A 34 14.87 -18.03 -1.01
CA ASP A 34 16.20 -17.39 -0.98
C ASP A 34 16.44 -16.61 0.32
N CYS A 35 15.36 -16.25 1.04
CA CYS A 35 15.36 -15.51 2.31
C CYS A 35 16.37 -14.34 2.34
N PRO A 36 16.29 -13.38 1.39
CA PRO A 36 17.18 -12.23 1.38
C PRO A 36 16.89 -11.27 2.55
N TRP A 37 15.67 -11.35 3.11
CA TRP A 37 15.21 -10.58 4.25
C TRP A 37 14.43 -11.46 5.22
N VAL A 38 14.52 -11.13 6.50
CA VAL A 38 13.69 -11.75 7.54
C VAL A 38 12.36 -11.02 7.61
N PHE A 39 11.31 -11.64 7.11
CA PHE A 39 9.95 -11.11 7.19
C PHE A 39 9.32 -11.46 8.53
N LEU A 40 8.97 -10.44 9.33
CA LEU A 40 8.43 -10.65 10.68
C LEU A 40 6.92 -10.52 10.73
N HIS A 41 6.37 -9.40 10.27
CA HIS A 41 4.93 -9.14 10.33
C HIS A 41 4.50 -7.99 9.42
N PHE A 42 3.19 -7.95 9.12
CA PHE A 42 2.53 -6.78 8.53
C PHE A 42 2.12 -5.81 9.64
N GLN A 43 2.43 -4.52 9.47
CA GLN A 43 2.14 -3.49 10.46
C GLN A 43 0.66 -3.09 10.40
N LYS A 44 0.04 -2.86 11.55
CA LYS A 44 -1.25 -2.16 11.62
C LYS A 44 -0.99 -0.68 11.87
N ALA A 45 -1.42 0.18 10.95
CA ALA A 45 -1.30 1.62 11.09
C ALA A 45 -2.40 2.17 12.02
N TYR A 46 -2.01 3.00 12.97
CA TYR A 46 -2.92 3.76 13.83
C TYR A 46 -2.71 5.26 13.59
N SER A 47 -3.79 6.03 13.64
CA SER A 47 -3.74 7.48 13.48
C SER A 47 -4.70 8.14 14.44
N LEU A 48 -4.23 9.21 15.07
CA LEU A 48 -5.01 10.04 15.98
C LEU A 48 -5.25 11.39 15.30
N SER A 49 -6.52 11.76 15.13
CA SER A 49 -6.91 13.06 14.59
C SER A 49 -7.69 13.84 15.65
N HIS A 50 -7.51 15.16 15.67
CA HIS A 50 -8.32 16.02 16.51
C HIS A 50 -9.78 15.95 16.05
N ALA A 51 -10.75 16.03 16.96
CA ALA A 51 -12.19 16.01 16.65
C ALA A 51 -12.68 17.11 15.67
N ARG A 52 -11.82 18.09 15.36
CA ARG A 52 -12.09 19.17 14.40
C ARG A 52 -11.60 18.84 13.00
N VAL A 53 -10.80 17.80 12.83
CA VAL A 53 -10.35 17.36 11.52
C VAL A 53 -11.48 16.56 10.90
N ARG A 54 -12.06 17.11 9.84
CA ARG A 54 -13.09 16.47 9.02
C ARG A 54 -12.47 15.96 7.72
N ASN A 55 -13.10 14.95 7.15
CA ASN A 55 -12.71 14.33 5.87
C ASN A 55 -11.29 13.71 5.87
N TYR A 56 -10.85 13.25 7.05
CA TYR A 56 -9.66 12.40 7.16
C TYR A 56 -10.03 10.95 6.81
N MET A 57 -9.29 10.36 5.88
CA MET A 57 -9.43 8.95 5.49
C MET A 57 -8.06 8.28 5.62
N PRO A 58 -7.90 7.24 6.47
CA PRO A 58 -6.69 6.45 6.50
C PRO A 58 -6.41 5.84 5.12
N SER A 59 -5.15 5.91 4.69
CA SER A 59 -4.68 5.40 3.40
C SER A 59 -3.24 4.95 3.55
N ASP A 60 -2.88 3.86 2.87
CA ASP A 60 -1.48 3.42 2.74
C ASP A 60 -0.65 4.37 1.85
N PHE A 61 -1.34 5.28 1.13
CA PHE A 61 -0.77 6.34 0.31
C PHE A 61 -1.31 7.71 0.77
N PRO A 62 -0.84 8.25 1.90
CA PRO A 62 -1.44 9.44 2.52
C PRO A 62 -1.01 10.77 1.87
N TYR A 63 0.08 10.79 1.10
CA TYR A 63 0.62 12.01 0.51
C TYR A 63 -0.33 12.61 -0.54
N GLY A 64 -0.58 13.93 -0.47
CA GLY A 64 -1.45 14.66 -1.40
C GLY A 64 -2.94 14.67 -1.01
N THR A 65 -3.30 14.02 0.11
CA THR A 65 -4.67 13.96 0.62
C THR A 65 -5.03 15.18 1.48
N GLU A 66 -4.04 15.96 1.91
CA GLU A 66 -4.19 17.10 2.81
C GLU A 66 -5.15 18.17 2.27
N LYS A 67 -5.23 18.36 0.95
CA LYS A 67 -6.16 19.29 0.29
C LYS A 67 -7.64 18.95 0.52
N TYR A 68 -7.92 17.71 0.91
CA TYR A 68 -9.27 17.24 1.21
C TYR A 68 -9.64 17.40 2.68
N LEU A 69 -8.67 17.66 3.57
CA LEU A 69 -8.95 17.88 4.98
C LEU A 69 -9.79 19.15 5.16
N ARG A 70 -10.65 19.12 6.17
CA ARG A 70 -11.54 20.23 6.51
C ARG A 70 -11.48 20.51 8.00
N THR A 71 -11.77 21.75 8.37
CA THR A 71 -12.01 22.17 9.75
C THR A 71 -13.33 22.90 9.82
N PRO A 72 -14.08 22.80 10.94
CA PRO A 72 -15.25 23.63 11.17
C PRO A 72 -14.89 25.12 11.06
N VAL A 73 -15.80 25.91 10.50
CA VAL A 73 -15.70 27.38 10.51
C VAL A 73 -16.22 27.90 11.85
N ALA A 74 -15.67 29.00 12.38
CA ALA A 74 -16.18 29.60 13.61
C ALA A 74 -17.67 29.97 13.44
N GLY A 75 -18.54 29.33 14.22
CA GLY A 75 -20.01 29.47 14.13
C GLY A 75 -20.75 28.23 13.61
N ASP A 76 -20.03 27.25 13.05
CA ASP A 76 -20.58 25.95 12.66
C ASP A 76 -20.75 25.09 13.93
N GLY A 77 -21.95 25.08 14.49
CA GLY A 77 -22.30 24.27 15.64
C GLY A 77 -22.33 22.79 15.27
N ARG A 78 -21.40 22.03 15.86
CA ARG A 78 -21.10 20.59 15.70
C ARG A 78 -20.19 20.27 14.53
#